data_AF-A0A2M7N929-F1
#
_entry.id   AF-A0A2M7N929-F1
#
_cell.length_a   1.000
_cell.length_b   1.000
_cell.length_c   1.000
_cell.angle_alpha   90.00
_cell.angle_beta   90.00
_cell.angle_gamma   90.00
#
_symmetry.space_group_name_H-M   'P 1'
#
loop_
_entity.id
_entity.type
_entity.pdbx_description
1 polymer ?
#
loop_
_entity_poly.entity_id
_entity_poly.type
_entity_poly.pdbx_seq_one_letter_code
_entity_poly.pdbx_strand_id
1 'polypeptide(L)' 'MANNDHTSKQFDAELEAIRAHVLQMGGLVESQIKSAVNSLVNGDIPLMARVIEDDHRVNAMEVKIDEACSQVIARRQP' A
#
# COMPACT_ATOMS: atom_id res chain seq x y z
N MET A 1 -20.21 27.41 -14.85
CA MET A 1 -18.82 26.93 -14.98
C MET A 1 -18.21 26.64 -13.61
N ALA A 2 -18.78 25.70 -12.84
CA ALA A 2 -18.31 25.37 -11.47
C ALA A 2 -18.03 23.87 -11.23
N ASN A 3 -18.45 22.97 -12.14
CA ASN A 3 -18.32 21.52 -11.93
C ASN A 3 -16.91 20.96 -12.18
N ASN A 4 -16.09 21.59 -13.03
CA ASN A 4 -14.81 21.02 -13.44
C ASN A 4 -13.75 21.10 -12.33
N ASP A 5 -13.75 22.20 -11.56
CA ASP A 5 -12.79 22.42 -10.47
C ASP A 5 -13.00 21.47 -9.28
N HIS A 6 -14.25 21.18 -8.92
CA HIS A 6 -14.55 20.23 -7.85
C HIS A 6 -14.13 18.80 -8.23
N THR A 7 -14.36 18.41 -9.49
CA THR A 7 -14.01 17.09 -10.01
C THR A 7 -12.50 16.89 -10.14
N SER A 8 -11.75 17.97 -10.45
CA SER A 8 -10.28 17.94 -10.43
C SER A 8 -9.74 17.82 -9.00
N LYS A 9 -10.22 18.64 -8.06
CA LYS A 9 -9.75 18.60 -6.67
C LYS A 9 -10.01 17.27 -5.98
N GLN A 10 -11.18 16.67 -6.24
CA GLN A 10 -11.49 15.34 -5.72
C GLN A 10 -10.58 14.27 -6.31
N PHE A 11 -10.22 14.38 -7.60
CA PHE A 11 -9.25 13.49 -8.22
C PHE A 11 -7.91 13.53 -7.51
N ASP A 12 -7.40 14.74 -7.32
CA ASP A 12 -6.07 14.96 -6.79
C ASP A 12 -6.03 14.38 -5.39
N ALA A 13 -7.08 14.62 -4.58
CA ALA A 13 -7.21 14.01 -3.26
C ALA A 13 -7.23 12.47 -3.30
N GLU A 14 -7.92 11.84 -4.25
CA GLU A 14 -7.94 10.38 -4.43
C GLU A 14 -6.55 9.83 -4.82
N LEU A 15 -5.84 10.50 -5.73
CA LEU A 15 -4.48 10.12 -6.13
C LEU A 15 -3.46 10.31 -5.00
N GLU A 16 -3.57 11.40 -4.26
CA GLU A 16 -2.76 11.67 -3.07
C GLU A 16 -2.96 10.57 -2.00
N ALA A 17 -4.21 10.15 -1.79
CA ALA A 17 -4.53 9.06 -0.86
C ALA A 17 -3.92 7.72 -1.33
N ILE A 18 -4.07 7.37 -2.60
CA ILE A 18 -3.45 6.15 -3.18
C ILE A 18 -1.92 6.21 -2.99
N ARG A 19 -1.29 7.34 -3.28
CA ARG A 19 0.15 7.50 -3.09
C ARG A 19 0.55 7.32 -1.62
N ALA A 20 -0.22 7.88 -0.69
CA ALA A 20 0.04 7.70 0.74
C ALA A 20 -0.05 6.23 1.16
N HIS A 21 -1.04 5.47 0.65
CA HIS A 21 -1.16 4.03 0.89
C HIS A 21 0.03 3.25 0.34
N VAL A 22 0.49 3.56 -0.88
CA VAL A 22 1.66 2.94 -1.49
C VAL A 22 2.92 3.20 -0.65
N LEU A 23 3.12 4.44 -0.18
CA LEU A 23 4.25 4.79 0.68
C LEU A 23 4.20 4.04 2.03
N GLN A 24 3.01 3.93 2.63
CA GLN A 24 2.82 3.17 3.86
C GLN A 24 3.12 1.68 3.66
N MET A 25 2.66 1.08 2.56
CA MET A 25 2.96 -0.30 2.19
C MET A 25 4.46 -0.50 1.98
N GLY A 26 5.12 0.41 1.26
CA GLY A 26 6.57 0.40 1.05
C GLY A 26 7.37 0.43 2.36
N GLY A 27 6.97 1.26 3.32
CA GLY A 27 7.60 1.29 4.64
C GLY A 27 7.45 -0.02 5.43
N LEU A 28 6.31 -0.70 5.31
CA LEU A 28 6.13 -2.03 5.91
C LEU A 28 7.04 -3.06 5.26
N VAL A 29 7.07 -3.10 3.93
CA VAL A 29 7.93 -4.02 3.15
C VAL A 29 9.40 -3.81 3.51
N GLU A 30 9.86 -2.56 3.61
CA GLU A 30 11.22 -2.25 4.01
C GLU A 30 11.54 -2.81 5.41
N SER A 31 10.63 -2.64 6.38
CA SER A 31 10.78 -3.20 7.73
C SER A 31 10.83 -4.73 7.74
N GLN A 32 10.02 -5.39 6.91
CA GLN A 32 10.01 -6.84 6.78
C GLN A 32 11.31 -7.35 6.17
N ILE A 33 11.85 -6.70 5.14
CA ILE A 33 13.14 -7.05 4.53
C ILE A 33 14.27 -6.92 5.57
N LYS A 34 14.31 -5.82 6.33
CA LYS A 34 15.30 -5.62 7.41
C LYS A 34 15.22 -6.73 8.46
N SER A 35 14.00 -7.11 8.85
CA SER A 35 13.77 -8.17 9.84
C SER A 35 14.14 -9.55 9.28
N ALA A 36 13.84 -9.82 8.01
CA ALA A 36 14.19 -11.06 7.33
C ALA A 36 15.71 -11.25 7.29
N VAL A 37 16.45 -10.23 6.85
CA VAL A 37 17.92 -10.25 6.80
C VAL A 37 18.50 -10.44 8.20
N ASN A 38 18.01 -9.71 9.20
CA ASN A 38 18.46 -9.86 10.59
C ASN A 38 18.23 -11.29 11.10
N SER A 39 17.01 -11.82 10.91
CA SER A 39 16.66 -13.18 11.36
C SER A 39 17.52 -14.25 10.71
N LEU A 40 17.84 -14.10 9.42
CA LEU A 40 18.68 -15.02 8.68
C LEU A 40 20.12 -15.01 9.19
N VAL A 41 20.70 -13.82 9.40
CA VAL A 41 22.08 -13.67 9.89
C VAL A 41 22.24 -14.24 11.29
N ASN A 42 21.24 -14.05 12.15
CA ASN A 42 21.30 -14.46 13.56
C ASN A 42 20.72 -15.85 13.83
N GLY A 43 20.14 -16.52 12.82
CA GLY A 43 19.43 -17.79 13.02
C GLY A 43 18.18 -17.67 13.90
N ASP A 44 17.55 -16.51 13.94
CA ASP A 44 16.36 -16.23 14.77
C ASP A 44 15.10 -16.77 14.07
N ILE A 45 14.83 -18.06 14.30
CA ILE A 45 13.67 -18.75 13.75
C ILE A 45 12.33 -18.10 14.16
N PRO A 46 12.11 -17.70 15.42
CA PRO A 46 10.90 -16.94 15.80
C PRO A 46 10.69 -15.66 15.00
N LEU A 47 11.74 -14.85 14.79
CA LEU A 47 11.62 -13.63 13.99
C LEU A 47 11.32 -13.94 12.52
N MET A 48 11.93 -14.99 11.97
CA MET A 48 11.68 -15.42 10.60
C MET A 48 10.22 -15.89 10.40
N ALA A 49 9.67 -16.65 11.35
CA ALA A 49 8.26 -17.06 11.34
C ALA A 49 7.32 -15.84 11.38
N ARG A 50 7.65 -14.84 12.21
CA ARG A 50 6.89 -13.60 12.29
C ARG A 50 6.93 -12.80 10.99
N VAL A 51 8.08 -12.72 10.32
CA VAL A 51 8.19 -12.06 9.01
C VAL A 51 7.25 -12.70 7.99
N ILE A 52 7.16 -14.03 7.98
CA ILE A 52 6.25 -14.77 7.09
C ILE A 52 4.79 -14.46 7.44
N GLU A 53 4.43 -14.46 8.73
CA GLU A 53 3.06 -14.15 9.17
C GLU A 53 2.65 -12.70 8.82
N ASP A 54 3.57 -11.75 9.00
CA ASP A 54 3.32 -10.34 8.74
C ASP A 54 3.16 -10.03 7.24
N ASP A 55 3.57 -10.91 6.31
CA ASP A 55 3.42 -10.76 4.85
C ASP A 55 1.95 -10.55 4.45
N HIS A 56 1.01 -11.20 5.14
CA HIS A 56 -0.43 -11.03 4.91
C HIS A 56 -0.90 -9.58 4.98
N ARG A 57 -0.20 -8.74 5.75
CA ARG A 57 -0.52 -7.31 5.87
C ARG A 57 -0.16 -6.54 4.60
N VAL A 58 0.92 -6.93 3.93
CA VAL A 58 1.30 -6.35 2.62
C VAL A 58 0.26 -6.73 1.58
N ASN A 59 -0.12 -8.01 1.52
CA ASN A 59 -1.18 -8.49 0.62
C ASN A 59 -2.50 -7.74 0.84
N ALA A 60 -2.90 -7.53 2.10
CA ALA A 60 -4.11 -6.77 2.41
C ALA A 60 -4.03 -5.28 2.03
N MET A 61 -2.83 -4.68 2.00
CA MET A 61 -2.65 -3.31 1.54
C MET A 61 -2.64 -3.21 0.02
N GLU A 62 -2.05 -4.19 -0.67
CA GLU A 62 -2.05 -4.29 -2.12
C GLU A 62 -3.48 -4.36 -2.66
N VAL A 63 -4.31 -5.28 -2.16
CA VAL A 63 -5.73 -5.38 -2.53
C VAL A 63 -6.46 -4.05 -2.34
N LYS A 64 -6.24 -3.36 -1.21
CA LYS A 64 -6.87 -2.05 -0.94
C LYS A 64 -6.43 -0.96 -1.91
N ILE A 65 -5.15 -0.94 -2.28
CA ILE A 65 -4.60 0.01 -3.25
C ILE A 65 -5.22 -0.26 -4.63
N ASP A 66 -5.30 -1.52 -5.04
CA ASP A 66 -5.89 -1.93 -6.31
C ASP A 66 -7.38 -1.60 -6.39
N GLU A 67 -8.14 -1.82 -5.31
CA GLU A 67 -9.54 -1.40 -5.22
C GLU A 67 -9.68 0.12 -5.35
N ALA A 68 -8.83 0.90 -4.70
CA ALA A 68 -8.84 2.35 -4.80
C ALA A 68 -8.53 2.82 -6.23
N CYS A 69 -7.51 2.25 -6.88
CA CYS A 69 -7.18 2.50 -8.27
C CYS A 69 -8.36 2.18 -9.21
N SER A 70 -8.99 1.02 -9.01
CA SER A 70 -10.13 0.56 -9.81
C SER A 70 -11.33 1.51 -9.69
N GLN A 71 -11.63 1.99 -8.49
CA GLN A 71 -12.70 2.97 -8.26
C GLN A 71 -12.43 4.30 -8.95
N VAL A 72 -11.19 4.78 -8.89
CA VAL A 72 -10.78 6.03 -9.55
C VAL A 72 -10.93 5.91 -11.07
N ILE A 73 -10.50 4.78 -11.66
CA ILE A 73 -10.64 4.52 -13.11
C ILE A 73 -12.12 4.45 -13.50
N ALA A 74 -12.92 3.63 -12.79
CA ALA A 74 -14.34 3.44 -13.09
C ALA A 74 -15.16 4.74 -13.01
N ARG A 75 -14.78 5.68 -12.13
CA ARG A 75 -15.44 7.00 -12.04
C ARG A 75 -15.12 7.93 -13.23
N ARG A 76 -14.06 7.67 -13.99
CA ARG A 76 -13.53 8.59 -15.01
C ARG A 76 -13.59 8.08 -16.43
N GLN A 77 -13.55 6.77 -16.61
CA GLN A 77 -13.70 6.11 -17.91
C GLN A 77 -14.83 5.08 -17.79
N PRO A 78 -16.08 5.50 -18.07
CA PRO A 78 -17.18 4.55 -18.28
C PRO A 78 -16.98 3.74 -19.56
#